data_AF-A0A7Y9XTK2-F1
#
_entry.id   AF-A0A7Y9XTK2-F1
#
_cell.length_a   1.000
_cell.length_b   1.000
_cell.length_c   1.000
_cell.angle_alpha   90.00
_cell.angle_beta   90.00
_cell.angle_gamma   90.00
#
_symmetry.space_group_name_H-M   'P 1'
#
loop_
_entity.id
_entity.type
_entity.pdbx_description
1 polymer ?
#
loop_
_entity_poly.entity_id
_entity_poly.type
_entity_poly.pdbx_seq_one_letter_code
_entity_poly.pdbx_strand_id
1 'polypeptide(L)'
;MRSVFGTAIDCGPVRIKRRRWFPFQPRDTLMAPTGHIHFHPGTDLYCDDFADAPLPRQGLFLHEMTHVWQAQRKGRWYLPLMRHPFCRYHYSLKPGWKLERYGIEQQAEIVRHAFLLRNGWKLAGAPDPAAYDMLVDFPGVTLA
;
A
#
# COMPACT_ATOMS: atom_id res chain seq x y z
N MET A 1 6.88 6.26 -5.69
CA MET A 1 6.86 4.94 -6.37
C MET A 1 8.22 4.27 -6.41
N ARG A 2 9.20 4.77 -7.18
CA ARG A 2 10.54 4.15 -7.29
C ARG A 2 11.27 4.03 -5.94
N SER A 3 11.16 5.04 -5.08
CA SER A 3 11.77 5.03 -3.74
C SER A 3 11.21 3.97 -2.78
N VAL A 4 10.05 3.40 -3.08
CA VAL A 4 9.37 2.41 -2.22
C VAL A 4 9.41 1.03 -2.85
N PHE A 5 9.00 0.92 -4.12
CA PHE A 5 8.85 -0.36 -4.81
C PHE A 5 9.98 -0.66 -5.80
N GLY A 6 10.90 0.26 -6.05
CA GLY A 6 11.97 0.09 -7.03
C GLY A 6 11.41 -0.29 -8.40
N THR A 7 11.83 -1.45 -8.90
CA THR A 7 11.34 -2.06 -10.14
C THR A 7 10.35 -3.21 -9.91
N ALA A 8 9.89 -3.42 -8.67
CA ALA A 8 9.01 -4.53 -8.32
C ALA A 8 7.56 -4.36 -8.79
N ILE A 9 7.16 -3.13 -9.17
CA ILE A 9 5.82 -2.82 -9.65
C ILE A 9 5.89 -2.15 -11.02
N ASP A 10 5.11 -2.66 -11.97
CA ASP A 10 4.91 -2.00 -13.26
C ASP A 10 3.75 -1.01 -13.14
N CYS A 11 4.04 0.30 -13.23
CA CYS A 11 3.02 1.34 -13.15
C CYS A 11 2.28 1.57 -14.48
N GLY A 12 2.83 1.09 -15.61
CA GLY A 12 2.28 1.29 -16.95
C GLY A 12 0.81 0.86 -17.12
N PRO A 13 0.38 -0.32 -16.65
CA PRO A 13 -1.00 -0.78 -16.77
C PRO A 13 -1.92 -0.24 -15.65
N VAL A 14 -1.36 0.36 -14.61
CA VAL A 14 -2.14 0.82 -13.45
C VAL A 14 -3.02 2.00 -13.86
N ARG A 15 -4.25 2.02 -13.35
CA ARG A 15 -5.21 3.09 -13.63
C ARG A 15 -5.83 3.55 -12.32
N ILE A 16 -5.97 4.86 -12.17
CA ILE A 16 -6.75 5.49 -11.11
C ILE A 16 -8.16 5.71 -11.68
N LYS A 17 -9.16 5.13 -11.01
CA LYS A 17 -10.55 5.14 -11.47
C LYS A 17 -11.39 5.88 -10.44
N ARG A 18 -11.97 7.02 -10.82
CA ARG A 18 -12.91 7.81 -9.99
C ARG A 18 -14.32 7.22 -10.01
N ARG A 19 -14.41 5.92 -9.75
CA ARG A 19 -15.66 5.16 -9.67
C ARG A 19 -15.51 4.02 -8.68
N ARG A 20 -16.62 3.68 -8.04
CA ARG A 20 -16.74 2.51 -7.16
C ARG A 20 -16.26 1.23 -7.87
N TRP A 21 -15.57 0.35 -7.15
CA TRP A 21 -15.26 -1.01 -7.56
C TRP A 21 -16.53 -1.88 -7.56
N PHE A 22 -17.33 -1.76 -6.51
CA PHE A 22 -18.60 -2.48 -6.33
C PHE A 22 -19.66 -1.55 -5.72
N PRO A 23 -20.97 -1.85 -5.85
CA PRO A 23 -22.05 -0.91 -5.50
C PRO A 23 -22.00 -0.35 -4.07
N PHE A 24 -21.55 -1.15 -3.11
CA PHE A 24 -21.53 -0.81 -1.67
C PHE A 24 -20.13 -0.42 -1.14
N GLN A 25 -19.20 -0.01 -2.01
CA GLN A 25 -17.93 0.55 -1.56
C GLN A 25 -18.19 1.80 -0.69
N PRO A 26 -17.69 1.87 0.56
CA PRO A 26 -17.84 3.04 1.41
C PRO A 26 -17.18 4.29 0.82
N ARG A 27 -17.66 5.47 1.20
CA ARG A 27 -17.21 6.76 0.65
C ARG A 27 -15.71 7.01 0.88
N ASP A 28 -15.21 6.74 2.08
CA ASP A 28 -13.85 7.09 2.48
C ASP A 28 -12.91 5.87 2.46
N THR A 29 -13.16 4.94 1.54
CA THR A 29 -12.36 3.73 1.34
C THR A 29 -11.86 3.67 -0.09
N LEU A 30 -10.56 3.56 -0.25
CA LEU A 30 -9.93 3.23 -1.52
C LEU A 30 -9.91 1.71 -1.67
N MET A 31 -9.91 1.23 -2.92
CA MET A 31 -9.80 -0.19 -3.18
C MET A 31 -8.92 -0.46 -4.41
N ALA A 32 -7.95 -1.35 -4.26
CA ALA A 32 -7.16 -1.86 -5.39
C ALA A 32 -7.25 -3.39 -5.61
N PRO A 33 -8.44 -3.94 -5.86
CA PRO A 33 -8.66 -5.39 -5.84
C PRO A 33 -8.07 -6.13 -7.04
N THR A 34 -7.90 -5.45 -8.18
CA THR A 34 -7.53 -6.09 -9.45
C THR A 34 -6.39 -5.39 -10.18
N GLY A 35 -5.50 -4.71 -9.44
CA GLY A 35 -4.35 -4.01 -10.01
C GLY A 35 -4.65 -2.58 -10.50
N HIS A 36 -5.81 -2.03 -10.16
CA HIS A 36 -6.18 -0.64 -10.40
C HIS A 36 -6.77 -0.04 -9.13
N ILE A 37 -6.57 1.25 -8.90
CA ILE A 37 -7.09 1.92 -7.70
C ILE A 37 -8.45 2.54 -8.01
N HIS A 38 -9.42 2.28 -7.14
CA HIS A 38 -10.79 2.77 -7.24
C HIS A 38 -11.09 3.75 -6.11
N PHE A 39 -11.40 4.98 -6.49
CA PHE A 39 -11.87 6.04 -5.60
C PHE A 39 -13.38 6.12 -5.67
N HIS A 40 -14.05 6.17 -4.53
CA HIS A 40 -15.47 6.48 -4.48
C HIS A 40 -15.70 7.88 -5.08
N PRO A 41 -16.71 8.10 -5.95
CA PRO A 41 -16.91 9.39 -6.63
C PRO A 41 -17.06 10.60 -5.69
N GLY A 42 -17.65 10.38 -4.50
CA GLY A 42 -17.82 11.41 -3.49
C GLY A 42 -16.66 11.59 -2.51
N THR A 43 -15.55 10.86 -2.64
CA THR A 43 -14.44 10.99 -1.67
C THR A 43 -13.61 12.24 -1.93
N ASP A 44 -13.14 12.87 -0.85
CA ASP A 44 -12.18 13.99 -0.90
C ASP A 44 -10.71 13.50 -0.84
N LEU A 45 -10.50 12.18 -0.89
CA LEU A 45 -9.18 11.54 -0.84
C LEU A 45 -8.45 11.53 -2.19
N TYR A 46 -9.13 11.86 -3.29
CA TYR A 46 -8.52 11.92 -4.61
C TYR A 46 -7.64 13.18 -4.77
N CYS A 47 -6.52 13.03 -5.45
CA CYS A 47 -5.65 14.12 -5.90
C CYS A 47 -5.24 13.86 -7.35
N ASP A 48 -5.05 14.94 -8.12
CA ASP A 48 -4.54 14.84 -9.49
C ASP A 48 -3.07 14.41 -9.52
N ASP A 49 -2.29 14.87 -8.54
CA ASP A 49 -0.96 14.37 -8.25
C ASP A 49 -0.83 13.96 -6.77
N PHE A 50 -0.54 12.68 -6.54
CA PHE A 50 -0.30 12.15 -5.19
C PHE A 50 1.13 12.40 -4.72
N ALA A 51 2.09 12.71 -5.59
CA ALA A 51 3.45 13.06 -5.18
C ALA A 51 3.51 14.41 -4.45
N ASP A 52 2.60 15.33 -4.76
CA ASP A 52 2.48 16.66 -4.15
C ASP A 52 1.46 16.70 -3.00
N ALA A 53 0.82 15.58 -2.67
CA ALA A 53 -0.17 15.51 -1.61
C ALA A 53 0.48 15.52 -0.20
N PRO A 54 -0.26 15.83 0.88
CA PRO A 54 0.25 15.65 2.24
C PRO A 54 0.67 14.20 2.52
N LEU A 55 1.73 13.99 3.31
CA LEU A 55 2.31 12.67 3.61
C LEU A 55 1.28 11.57 3.97
N PRO A 56 0.25 11.82 4.80
CA PRO A 56 -0.76 10.79 5.08
C PRO A 56 -1.49 10.29 3.83
N ARG A 57 -1.76 11.18 2.87
CA ARG A 57 -2.44 10.85 1.62
C ARG A 57 -1.49 10.11 0.66
N GLN A 58 -0.22 10.51 0.62
CA GLN A 58 0.82 9.76 -0.10
C GLN A 58 0.94 8.33 0.45
N GLY A 59 0.98 8.19 1.78
CA GLY A 59 1.04 6.90 2.47
C GLY A 59 -0.17 6.01 2.17
N LEU A 60 -1.38 6.58 2.19
CA LEU A 60 -2.60 5.86 1.81
C LEU A 60 -2.57 5.40 0.35
N PHE A 61 -2.07 6.24 -0.56
CA PHE A 61 -1.89 5.83 -1.95
C PHE A 61 -0.90 4.67 -2.09
N LEU A 62 0.21 4.69 -1.35
CA LEU A 62 1.21 3.62 -1.34
C LEU A 62 0.69 2.32 -0.71
N HIS A 63 -0.20 2.40 0.28
CA HIS A 63 -0.94 1.24 0.80
C HIS A 63 -1.69 0.54 -0.35
N GLU A 64 -2.50 1.29 -1.10
CA GLU A 64 -3.24 0.75 -2.24
C GLU A 64 -2.33 0.27 -3.37
N MET A 65 -1.19 0.93 -3.61
CA MET A 65 -0.18 0.45 -4.56
C MET A 65 0.47 -0.86 -4.12
N THR A 66 0.51 -1.17 -2.82
CA THR A 66 0.95 -2.48 -2.33
C THR A 66 -0.03 -3.58 -2.73
N HIS A 67 -1.33 -3.30 -2.72
CA HIS A 67 -2.35 -4.20 -3.25
C HIS A 67 -2.23 -4.38 -4.77
N VAL A 68 -1.90 -3.32 -5.51
CA VAL A 68 -1.59 -3.44 -6.94
C VAL A 68 -0.39 -4.37 -7.17
N TRP A 69 0.69 -4.18 -6.41
CA TRP A 69 1.86 -5.06 -6.45
C TRP A 69 1.50 -6.53 -6.14
N GLN A 70 0.70 -6.77 -5.10
CA GLN A 70 0.21 -8.11 -4.75
C GLN A 70 -0.58 -8.74 -5.91
N ALA A 71 -1.47 -7.98 -6.55
CA ALA A 71 -2.24 -8.45 -7.71
C ALA A 71 -1.35 -8.73 -8.93
N GLN A 72 -0.31 -7.93 -9.19
CA GLN A 72 0.66 -8.22 -10.27
C GLN A 72 1.45 -9.51 -9.99
N ARG A 73 1.88 -9.73 -8.75
CA ARG A 73 2.71 -10.88 -8.36
C ARG A 73 1.92 -12.19 -8.20
N LYS A 74 0.67 -12.12 -7.73
CA LYS A 74 -0.16 -13.30 -7.40
C LYS A 74 -1.33 -13.52 -8.36
N GLY A 75 -1.54 -12.60 -9.29
CA GLY A 75 -2.63 -12.63 -10.26
C GLY A 75 -3.80 -11.73 -9.89
N ARG A 76 -4.50 -11.26 -10.92
CA ARG A 76 -5.57 -10.25 -10.85
C ARG A 76 -6.67 -10.56 -9.83
N TRP A 77 -6.97 -11.83 -9.59
CA TRP A 77 -8.06 -12.27 -8.70
C TRP A 77 -7.60 -12.62 -7.29
N TYR A 78 -6.31 -12.49 -6.98
CA TYR A 78 -5.75 -12.86 -5.68
C TYR A 78 -6.45 -12.13 -4.52
N LEU A 79 -6.58 -10.80 -4.59
CA LEU A 79 -7.19 -10.02 -3.52
C LEU A 79 -8.69 -10.31 -3.35
N PRO A 80 -9.53 -10.35 -4.41
CA PRO A 80 -10.92 -10.77 -4.29
C PRO A 80 -11.12 -12.13 -3.61
N LEU A 81 -10.19 -13.06 -3.80
CA LEU A 81 -10.30 -14.42 -3.26
C LEU A 81 -9.70 -14.55 -1.86
N MET A 82 -8.65 -13.79 -1.53
CA MET A 82 -7.85 -14.00 -0.33
C MET A 82 -8.03 -12.89 0.74
N ARG A 83 -8.52 -11.71 0.36
CA ARG A 83 -8.80 -10.60 1.28
C ARG A 83 -10.19 -10.78 1.89
N HIS A 84 -10.28 -11.58 2.95
CA HIS A 84 -11.52 -11.85 3.68
C HIS A 84 -11.80 -10.79 4.77
N PRO A 85 -13.05 -10.64 5.26
CA PRO A 85 -13.42 -9.65 6.28
C PRO A 85 -12.59 -9.71 7.59
N PHE A 86 -12.04 -10.87 7.93
CA PHE A 86 -11.19 -11.05 9.12
C PHE A 86 -9.73 -10.62 8.93
N CYS A 87 -9.36 -10.02 7.80
CA CYS A 87 -8.00 -9.53 7.59
C CYS A 87 -7.69 -8.43 8.61
N ARG A 88 -6.56 -8.59 9.31
CA ARG A 88 -6.16 -7.70 10.40
C ARG A 88 -5.22 -6.63 9.87
N TYR A 89 -5.48 -5.38 10.23
CA TYR A 89 -4.58 -4.25 9.99
C TYR A 89 -3.48 -4.17 11.05
N HIS A 90 -3.80 -4.57 12.29
CA HIS A 90 -2.82 -4.59 13.37
C HIS A 90 -1.78 -5.68 13.15
N TYR A 91 -0.51 -5.33 13.36
CA TYR A 91 0.62 -6.23 13.30
C TYR A 91 1.66 -5.87 14.37
N SER A 92 2.62 -6.77 14.56
CA SER A 92 3.87 -6.47 15.27
C SER A 92 5.01 -6.99 14.43
N LEU A 93 6.07 -6.21 14.26
CA LEU A 93 7.24 -6.68 13.55
C LEU A 93 7.87 -7.86 14.30
N LYS A 94 8.14 -8.95 13.57
CA LYS A 94 8.77 -10.16 14.09
C LYS A 94 10.17 -10.30 13.51
N PRO A 95 11.21 -10.47 14.36
CA PRO A 95 12.58 -10.65 13.89
C PRO A 95 12.68 -11.78 12.86
N GLY A 96 13.42 -11.53 11.77
CA GLY A 96 13.66 -12.49 10.69
C GLY A 96 12.46 -12.79 9.78
N TRP A 97 11.28 -12.19 10.00
CA TRP A 97 10.17 -12.35 9.06
C TRP A 97 10.42 -11.51 7.82
N LYS A 98 10.12 -12.08 6.64
CA LYS A 98 10.01 -11.34 5.39
C LYS A 98 8.61 -10.72 5.26
N LEU A 99 8.47 -9.69 4.42
CA LEU A 99 7.20 -9.01 4.17
C LEU A 99 6.08 -10.00 3.78
N GLU A 100 6.37 -11.01 2.96
CA GLU A 100 5.37 -11.96 2.47
C GLU A 100 4.79 -12.89 3.56
N ARG A 101 5.40 -12.92 4.75
CA ARG A 101 4.88 -13.70 5.89
C ARG A 101 3.75 -12.96 6.63
N TYR A 102 3.63 -11.65 6.43
CA TYR A 102 2.55 -10.85 6.99
C TYR A 102 1.27 -10.98 6.13
N GLY A 103 0.12 -10.73 6.73
CA GLY A 103 -1.17 -10.72 6.03
C GLY A 103 -1.27 -9.61 4.98
N ILE A 104 -2.23 -9.74 4.06
CA ILE A 104 -2.42 -8.83 2.91
C ILE A 104 -2.45 -7.35 3.32
N GLU A 105 -3.30 -7.00 4.30
CA GLU A 105 -3.41 -5.63 4.83
C GLU A 105 -2.18 -5.21 5.65
N GLN A 106 -1.57 -6.16 6.37
CA GLN A 106 -0.38 -5.87 7.18
C GLN A 106 0.81 -5.52 6.29
N GLN A 107 0.99 -6.21 5.16
CA GLN A 107 2.01 -5.86 4.18
C GLN A 107 1.84 -4.42 3.69
N ALA A 108 0.62 -4.04 3.35
CA ALA A 108 0.31 -2.70 2.86
C ALA A 108 0.54 -1.61 3.94
N GLU A 109 0.15 -1.88 5.18
CA GLU A 109 0.41 -0.96 6.30
C GLU A 109 1.91 -0.89 6.66
N ILE A 110 2.67 -1.99 6.56
CA ILE A 110 4.14 -1.98 6.75
C ILE A 110 4.80 -1.09 5.69
N VAL A 111 4.41 -1.23 4.42
CA VAL A 111 4.94 -0.38 3.33
C VAL A 111 4.59 1.08 3.53
N ARG A 112 3.34 1.38 3.91
CA ARG A 112 2.90 2.74 4.25
C ARG A 112 3.71 3.33 5.41
N HIS A 113 3.90 2.58 6.49
CA HIS A 113 4.66 3.05 7.65
C HIS A 113 6.13 3.28 7.33
N ALA A 114 6.76 2.37 6.56
CA ALA A 114 8.14 2.57 6.09
C ALA A 114 8.28 3.88 5.30
N PHE A 115 7.38 4.13 4.36
CA PHE A 115 7.36 5.39 3.61
C PHE A 115 7.22 6.62 4.53
N LEU A 116 6.26 6.60 5.46
CA LEU A 116 6.02 7.71 6.37
C LEU A 116 7.26 7.99 7.25
N LEU A 117 7.86 6.94 7.82
CA LEU A 117 9.06 7.06 8.66
C LEU A 117 10.26 7.61 7.87
N ARG A 118 10.49 7.13 6.65
CA ARG A 118 11.54 7.66 5.73
C ARG A 118 11.37 9.14 5.42
N ASN A 119 10.14 9.66 5.50
CA ASN A 119 9.81 11.07 5.26
C ASN A 119 9.63 11.88 6.55
N GLY A 120 10.18 11.39 7.67
CA GLY A 120 10.21 12.13 8.94
C GLY A 120 8.91 12.13 9.73
N TRP A 121 7.90 11.34 9.33
CA TRP A 121 6.68 11.19 10.10
C TRP A 121 6.97 10.46 11.42
N LYS A 122 6.40 10.93 12.53
CA LYS A 122 6.52 10.27 13.83
C LYS A 122 5.30 9.37 14.06
N LEU A 123 5.52 8.06 14.04
CA LEU A 123 4.50 7.07 14.39
C LEU A 123 4.62 6.73 15.88
N ALA A 124 3.55 6.98 16.64
CA ALA A 124 3.52 6.65 18.07
C ALA A 124 3.66 5.14 18.29
N GLY A 125 4.64 4.73 19.10
CA GLY A 125 4.89 3.32 19.41
C GLY A 125 5.43 2.50 18.25
N ALA A 126 5.89 3.12 17.15
CA ALA A 126 6.52 2.40 16.07
C ALA A 126 7.87 1.82 16.51
N PRO A 127 8.20 0.58 16.09
CA PRO A 127 9.55 0.05 16.16
C PRO A 127 10.56 0.95 15.42
N ASP A 128 11.84 0.68 15.65
CA ASP A 128 12.95 1.32 14.93
C ASP A 128 12.68 1.38 13.40
N PRO A 129 12.76 2.57 12.76
CA PRO A 129 12.65 2.72 11.32
C PRO A 129 13.52 1.73 10.52
N ALA A 130 14.69 1.36 11.03
CA ALA A 130 15.57 0.41 10.35
C ALA A 130 14.92 -0.99 10.18
N ALA A 131 14.04 -1.39 11.11
CA ALA A 131 13.29 -2.64 11.00
C ALA A 131 12.30 -2.63 9.83
N TYR A 132 11.77 -1.45 9.48
CA TYR A 132 10.91 -1.28 8.30
C TYR A 132 11.72 -1.34 7.01
N ASP A 133 12.93 -0.77 7.01
CA ASP A 133 13.80 -0.79 5.84
C ASP A 133 14.21 -2.20 5.43
N MET A 134 14.46 -3.08 6.39
CA MET A 134 14.72 -4.50 6.11
C MET A 134 13.52 -5.24 5.51
N LEU A 135 12.30 -4.77 5.72
CA LEU A 135 11.08 -5.39 5.19
C LEU A 135 10.66 -4.80 3.85
N VAL A 136 10.94 -3.50 3.65
CA VAL A 136 10.57 -2.72 2.46
C VAL A 136 11.84 -2.49 1.63
N ASP A 137 12.46 -3.62 1.27
CA ASP A 137 13.66 -3.75 0.44
C ASP A 137 13.30 -4.43 -0.89
N PHE A 138 12.56 -3.72 -1.72
CA PHE A 138 12.16 -4.22 -3.03
C PHE A 138 13.32 -4.14 -4.04
N PRO A 139 13.38 -5.03 -5.04
CA PRO A 139 14.39 -4.96 -6.09
C PRO A 139 14.51 -3.57 -6.71
N GLY A 140 15.75 -3.07 -6.78
CA GLY A 140 16.07 -1.76 -7.36
C GLY A 140 15.74 -0.56 -6.48
N VAL A 141 15.38 -0.76 -5.21
CA VAL A 141 15.35 0.30 -4.21
C VAL A 141 16.79 0.57 -3.75
N THR A 142 17.16 1.85 -3.66
CA THR A 142 18.38 2.28 -2.98
C THR A 142 17.94 3.17 -1.83
N LEU A 143 18.28 2.77 -0.61
CA LEU A 143 18.12 3.62 0.57
C LEU A 143 19.20 4.71 0.46
N ALA A 144 18.75 5.97 0.37
CA ALA A 144 19.63 7.13 0.29
C ALA A 144 20.10 7.54 1.69
#